data_AF-A0A1E7FAT2-F1
#
_entry.id   AF-A0A1E7FAT2-F1
#
_cell.length_a   1.000
_cell.length_b   1.000
_cell.length_c   1.000
_cell.angle_alpha   90.00
_cell.angle_beta   90.00
_cell.angle_gamma   90.00
#
_symmetry.space_group_name_H-M   'P 1'
#
loop_
_entity.id
_entity.type
_entity.pdbx_description
1 polymer ?
#
loop_
_entity_poly.entity_id
_entity_poly.type
_entity_poly.pdbx_seq_one_letter_code
_entity_poly.pdbx_strand_id
1 'polypeptide(L)'
;MASTNTCSTEIKCAPSNNLNVGYPQFPTAKELHASLVELTSAGGGGEFIVRNFVGVIQDISVAASTVETDLFPKGALDYYTAKNMGWEYTQEDYDKWQLAERGGAQGDYRDGMKEKIDNVIDCLKTEPLSKRAVIPIPYAMMGSAQIDWKDQGQNKCCRELHFYMEDGKLKCTGIVRMQNANIFVKNIHFFAVLIEYVAKELKVEVGEYTHWITNVCLDRSATSC
;
A
#
# COMPACT_ATOMS: atom_id res chain seq x y z
N MET A 1 4.28 46.51 -10.16
CA MET A 1 3.91 45.09 -9.97
C MET A 1 4.93 44.48 -9.04
N ALA A 2 4.55 44.20 -7.79
CA ALA A 2 5.42 43.54 -6.83
C ALA A 2 5.41 42.03 -7.12
N SER A 3 6.56 41.51 -7.55
CA SER A 3 6.81 40.07 -7.66
C SER A 3 6.87 39.49 -6.25
N THR A 4 5.81 38.80 -5.84
CA THR A 4 5.83 37.97 -4.64
C THR A 4 6.68 36.73 -4.92
N ASN A 5 7.92 36.80 -4.47
CA ASN A 5 8.83 35.66 -4.41
C ASN A 5 8.24 34.66 -3.41
N THR A 6 7.53 33.63 -3.88
CA THR A 6 7.17 32.49 -3.05
C THR A 6 8.43 31.70 -2.82
N CYS A 7 9.10 31.96 -1.70
CA CYS A 7 10.16 31.13 -1.18
C CYS A 7 9.54 29.75 -0.88
N SER A 8 9.71 28.78 -1.78
CA SER A 8 9.39 27.40 -1.47
C SER A 8 10.40 26.95 -0.43
N THR A 9 9.99 26.93 0.83
CA THR A 9 10.78 26.34 1.89
C THR A 9 10.97 24.87 1.55
N GLU A 10 12.19 24.50 1.16
CA GLU A 10 12.59 23.13 0.89
C GLU A 10 12.22 22.24 2.08
N ILE A 11 11.50 21.15 1.84
CA ILE A 11 11.06 20.24 2.89
C ILE A 11 12.32 19.61 3.52
N LYS A 12 12.56 19.94 4.80
CA LYS A 12 13.71 19.41 5.53
C LYS A 12 13.52 17.91 5.77
N CYS A 13 14.57 17.14 5.51
CA CYS A 13 14.64 15.72 5.84
C CYS A 13 15.52 15.49 7.08
N ALA A 14 15.21 14.46 7.86
CA ALA A 14 16.03 14.13 9.02
C ALA A 14 17.29 13.43 8.51
N PRO A 15 18.46 13.68 9.11
CA PRO A 15 19.59 12.78 8.89
C PRO A 15 19.22 11.41 9.42
N SER A 16 19.29 10.40 8.55
CA SER A 16 18.93 9.03 8.85
C SER A 16 19.96 8.07 8.26
N ASN A 17 20.00 6.86 8.82
CA ASN A 17 20.71 5.75 8.22
C ASN A 17 19.66 4.69 7.88
N ASN A 18 19.25 4.66 6.61
CA ASN A 18 18.23 3.75 6.17
C ASN A 18 18.81 2.34 5.99
N LEU A 19 18.35 1.42 6.85
CA LEU A 19 18.79 0.02 6.84
C LEU A 19 18.08 -0.82 5.78
N ASN A 20 17.23 -0.22 4.95
CA ASN A 20 16.57 -0.89 3.83
C ASN A 20 17.55 -1.57 2.90
N VAL A 21 18.78 -1.05 2.78
CA VAL A 21 19.88 -1.68 2.01
C VAL A 21 20.20 -3.11 2.44
N GLY A 22 19.82 -3.51 3.67
CA GLY A 22 19.98 -4.88 4.17
C GLY A 22 18.84 -5.83 3.78
N TYR A 23 17.72 -5.32 3.27
CA TYR A 23 16.61 -6.14 2.78
C TYR A 23 16.75 -6.46 1.29
N PRO A 24 16.11 -7.55 0.81
CA PRO A 24 15.99 -7.81 -0.62
C PRO A 24 15.45 -6.60 -1.38
N GLN A 25 16.17 -6.22 -2.45
CA GLN A 25 15.85 -5.08 -3.30
C GLN A 25 15.21 -5.55 -4.60
N PHE A 26 14.12 -4.90 -4.99
CA PHE A 26 13.39 -5.16 -6.22
C PHE A 26 13.32 -3.87 -7.03
N PRO A 27 13.67 -3.90 -8.34
CA PRO A 27 13.58 -2.71 -9.18
C PRO A 27 12.17 -2.12 -9.20
N THR A 28 11.15 -2.96 -9.42
CA THR A 28 9.74 -2.54 -9.47
C THR A 28 8.84 -3.52 -8.71
N ALA A 29 7.54 -3.20 -8.66
CA ALA A 29 6.54 -4.12 -8.10
C ALA A 29 6.44 -5.43 -8.89
N LYS A 30 6.81 -5.44 -10.18
CA LYS A 30 6.77 -6.64 -11.01
C LYS A 30 7.75 -7.71 -10.52
N GLU A 31 8.99 -7.32 -10.21
CA GLU A 31 10.01 -8.25 -9.72
C GLU A 31 9.66 -8.75 -8.31
N LEU A 32 9.12 -7.87 -7.45
CA LEU A 32 8.64 -8.31 -6.14
C LEU A 32 7.49 -9.31 -6.28
N HIS A 33 6.51 -9.03 -7.13
CA HIS A 33 5.39 -9.96 -7.39
C HIS A 33 5.88 -11.33 -7.86
N ALA A 34 6.79 -11.36 -8.84
CA ALA A 34 7.36 -12.60 -9.35
C ALA A 34 8.06 -13.40 -8.23
N SER A 35 8.82 -12.73 -7.37
CA SER A 35 9.48 -13.36 -6.22
C SER A 35 8.49 -13.92 -5.20
N LEU A 36 7.41 -13.19 -4.88
CA LEU A 36 6.36 -13.69 -3.99
C LEU A 36 5.66 -14.93 -4.55
N VAL A 37 5.37 -14.95 -5.86
CA VAL A 37 4.79 -16.11 -6.54
C VAL A 37 5.75 -17.30 -6.50
N GLU A 38 7.03 -17.10 -6.81
CA GLU A 38 8.03 -18.16 -6.76
C GLU A 38 8.16 -18.77 -5.35
N LEU A 39 8.35 -17.92 -4.33
CA LEU A 39 8.50 -18.32 -2.94
C LEU A 39 7.31 -19.14 -2.44
N THR A 40 6.09 -18.74 -2.81
CA THR A 40 4.86 -19.41 -2.37
C THR A 40 4.52 -20.65 -3.21
N SER A 41 4.93 -20.71 -4.48
CA SER A 41 4.76 -21.88 -5.35
C SER A 41 5.69 -23.03 -4.98
N ALA A 42 6.89 -22.72 -4.49
CA ALA A 42 7.89 -23.71 -4.09
C ALA A 42 7.40 -24.70 -3.01
N GLY A 43 6.38 -24.31 -2.23
CA GLY A 43 5.78 -25.14 -1.19
C GLY A 43 4.74 -26.16 -1.67
N GLY A 44 4.43 -26.23 -2.97
CA GLY A 44 3.53 -27.23 -3.54
C GLY A 44 2.02 -26.93 -3.42
N GLY A 45 1.63 -25.70 -3.06
CA GLY A 45 0.23 -25.27 -2.96
C GLY A 45 -0.44 -25.57 -1.60
N GLY A 46 -1.74 -25.27 -1.49
CA GLY A 46 -2.53 -25.48 -0.26
C GLY A 46 -2.18 -24.52 0.87
N GLU A 47 -2.05 -25.03 2.10
CA GLU A 47 -1.78 -24.26 3.34
C GLU A 47 -0.32 -23.78 3.48
N PHE A 48 0.48 -23.82 2.42
CA PHE A 48 1.86 -23.34 2.48
C PHE A 48 1.92 -21.83 2.66
N ILE A 49 2.69 -21.37 3.66
CA ILE A 49 2.81 -19.97 4.04
C ILE A 49 4.27 -19.61 4.20
N VAL A 50 4.67 -18.51 3.55
CA VAL A 50 5.95 -17.85 3.84
C VAL A 50 5.74 -16.85 4.97
N ARG A 51 6.57 -16.91 6.02
CA ARG A 51 6.46 -16.06 7.20
C ARG A 51 7.48 -14.92 7.16
N ASN A 52 7.07 -13.73 7.63
CA ASN A 52 7.93 -12.57 7.89
C ASN A 52 8.79 -12.15 6.69
N PHE A 53 8.15 -11.97 5.54
CA PHE A 53 8.80 -11.46 4.35
C PHE A 53 8.97 -9.94 4.43
N VAL A 54 10.13 -9.43 4.02
CA VAL A 54 10.39 -8.00 3.82
C VAL A 54 11.07 -7.80 2.47
N GLY A 55 10.59 -6.85 1.68
CA GLY A 55 11.21 -6.45 0.41
C GLY A 55 11.09 -4.95 0.16
N VAL A 56 12.06 -4.39 -0.56
CA VAL A 56 12.09 -2.96 -0.91
C VAL A 56 11.89 -2.83 -2.41
N ILE A 57 10.91 -2.03 -2.82
CA ILE A 57 10.69 -1.62 -4.21
C ILE A 57 11.37 -0.28 -4.41
N GLN A 58 12.32 -0.23 -5.36
CA GLN A 58 13.11 0.96 -5.65
C GLN A 58 12.32 2.01 -6.43
N ASP A 59 11.57 1.58 -7.44
CA ASP A 59 10.62 2.40 -8.19
C ASP A 59 9.18 1.96 -7.90
N ILE A 60 8.51 2.68 -7.00
CA ILE A 60 7.09 2.51 -6.65
C ILE A 60 6.20 3.48 -7.42
N SER A 61 6.65 4.06 -8.53
CA SER A 61 5.79 4.89 -9.39
C SER A 61 4.56 4.10 -9.85
N VAL A 62 3.48 4.81 -10.18
CA VAL A 62 2.25 4.16 -10.66
C VAL A 62 2.52 3.31 -11.89
N ALA A 63 3.36 3.79 -12.81
CA ALA A 63 3.76 3.04 -14.00
C ALA A 63 4.50 1.74 -13.65
N ALA A 64 5.51 1.81 -12.77
CA ALA A 64 6.28 0.63 -12.32
C ALA A 64 5.46 -0.34 -11.46
N SER A 65 4.37 0.14 -10.86
CA SER A 65 3.48 -0.62 -9.98
C SER A 65 2.22 -1.14 -10.66
N THR A 66 2.01 -0.79 -11.93
CA THR A 66 0.91 -1.32 -12.75
C THR A 66 1.32 -2.68 -13.33
N VAL A 67 0.98 -3.74 -12.59
CA VAL A 67 1.24 -5.13 -13.00
C VAL A 67 -0.08 -5.81 -13.31
N GLU A 68 -0.37 -5.96 -14.60
CA GLU A 68 -1.60 -6.62 -15.06
C GLU A 68 -1.49 -8.14 -14.98
N THR A 69 -2.60 -8.76 -14.59
CA THR A 69 -2.79 -10.22 -14.60
C THR A 69 -4.20 -10.52 -15.12
N ASP A 70 -4.51 -11.78 -15.44
CA ASP A 70 -5.86 -12.16 -15.85
C ASP A 70 -6.90 -11.81 -14.77
N LEU A 71 -6.53 -11.97 -13.49
CA LEU A 71 -7.40 -11.59 -12.37
C LEU A 71 -7.48 -10.08 -12.20
N PHE A 72 -6.41 -9.34 -12.49
CA PHE A 72 -6.34 -7.88 -12.34
C PHE A 72 -5.85 -7.20 -13.63
N PRO A 73 -6.72 -7.09 -14.66
CA PRO A 73 -6.45 -6.19 -15.77
C PRO A 73 -6.47 -4.73 -15.28
N LYS A 74 -5.89 -3.81 -16.05
CA LYS A 74 -5.74 -2.40 -15.65
C LYS A 74 -7.04 -1.77 -15.13
N GLY A 75 -8.16 -1.99 -15.82
CA GLY A 75 -9.45 -1.44 -15.39
C GLY A 75 -9.89 -1.92 -14.00
N ALA A 76 -9.57 -3.16 -13.63
CA ALA A 76 -9.80 -3.64 -12.27
C ALA A 76 -8.88 -2.95 -11.26
N LEU A 77 -7.59 -2.80 -11.58
CA LEU A 77 -6.62 -2.08 -10.72
C LEU A 77 -7.09 -0.65 -10.45
N ASP A 78 -7.49 0.07 -11.49
CA ASP A 78 -8.01 1.44 -11.42
C ASP A 78 -9.27 1.50 -10.54
N TYR A 79 -10.23 0.60 -10.75
CA TYR A 79 -11.46 0.52 -9.96
C TYR A 79 -11.19 0.32 -8.46
N TYR A 80 -10.41 -0.71 -8.09
CA TYR A 80 -10.12 -0.99 -6.67
C TYR A 80 -9.31 0.12 -6.02
N THR A 81 -8.47 0.80 -6.80
CA THR A 81 -7.70 1.96 -6.33
C THR A 81 -8.63 3.14 -6.06
N ALA A 82 -9.47 3.53 -7.01
CA ALA A 82 -10.45 4.60 -6.82
C ALA A 82 -11.34 4.32 -5.60
N LYS A 83 -11.87 3.10 -5.52
CA LYS A 83 -12.66 2.64 -4.37
C LYS A 83 -11.91 2.78 -3.04
N ASN A 84 -10.66 2.31 -2.94
CA ASN A 84 -9.88 2.37 -1.70
C ASN A 84 -9.39 3.78 -1.36
N MET A 85 -9.17 4.65 -2.36
CA MET A 85 -8.88 6.07 -2.18
C MET A 85 -10.11 6.87 -1.71
N GLY A 86 -11.31 6.28 -1.74
CA GLY A 86 -12.56 7.00 -1.48
C GLY A 86 -12.96 7.94 -2.61
N TRP A 87 -12.45 7.69 -3.83
CA TRP A 87 -12.81 8.44 -5.03
C TRP A 87 -14.08 7.90 -5.66
N GLU A 88 -14.70 8.73 -6.49
CA GLU A 88 -15.88 8.33 -7.27
C GLU A 88 -15.52 7.26 -8.30
N TYR A 89 -16.45 6.33 -8.52
CA TYR A 89 -16.41 5.32 -9.57
C TYR A 89 -17.82 5.09 -10.09
N THR A 90 -17.93 4.58 -11.33
CA THR A 90 -19.24 4.39 -11.96
C THR A 90 -19.92 3.09 -11.51
N GLN A 91 -21.25 3.03 -11.66
CA GLN A 91 -21.98 1.77 -11.43
C GLN A 91 -21.54 0.68 -12.44
N GLU A 92 -21.22 1.07 -13.67
CA GLU A 92 -20.69 0.15 -14.69
C GLU A 92 -19.36 -0.49 -14.23
N ASP A 93 -18.44 0.31 -13.70
CA ASP A 93 -17.18 -0.20 -13.14
C ASP A 93 -17.42 -1.11 -11.94
N TYR A 94 -18.38 -0.77 -11.08
CA TYR A 94 -18.76 -1.64 -9.97
C TYR A 94 -19.24 -3.01 -10.48
N ASP A 95 -20.22 -3.02 -11.39
CA ASP A 95 -20.83 -4.25 -11.90
C ASP A 95 -19.81 -5.12 -12.65
N LYS A 96 -18.84 -4.49 -13.31
CA LYS A 96 -17.78 -5.17 -14.08
C LYS A 96 -16.64 -5.69 -13.22
N TRP A 97 -16.19 -4.91 -12.22
CA TRP A 97 -14.92 -5.17 -11.54
C TRP A 97 -15.04 -5.70 -10.11
N GLN A 98 -16.18 -5.48 -9.43
CA GLN A 98 -16.39 -5.89 -8.05
C GLN A 98 -16.66 -7.40 -7.94
N LEU A 99 -15.60 -8.20 -7.76
CA LEU A 99 -15.67 -9.65 -7.66
C LEU A 99 -15.14 -10.15 -6.31
N ALA A 100 -15.78 -11.18 -5.76
CA ALA A 100 -15.35 -11.78 -4.50
C ALA A 100 -13.93 -12.32 -4.56
N GLU A 101 -13.50 -12.85 -5.72
CA GLU A 101 -12.14 -13.36 -6.02
C GLU A 101 -11.01 -12.32 -5.87
N ARG A 102 -11.32 -11.03 -5.98
CA ARG A 102 -10.34 -9.93 -5.98
C ARG A 102 -10.03 -9.36 -4.58
N GLY A 103 -10.26 -10.16 -3.53
CA GLY A 103 -9.92 -9.83 -2.14
C GLY A 103 -11.11 -9.51 -1.23
N GLY A 104 -12.34 -9.53 -1.74
CA GLY A 104 -13.56 -9.40 -0.93
C GLY A 104 -13.52 -8.23 0.06
N ALA A 105 -14.12 -8.42 1.24
CA ALA A 105 -14.18 -7.40 2.29
C ALA A 105 -12.83 -7.14 2.99
N GLN A 106 -11.91 -8.12 3.03
CA GLN A 106 -10.58 -7.95 3.64
C GLN A 106 -9.72 -6.90 2.92
N GLY A 107 -9.95 -6.70 1.63
CA GLY A 107 -9.22 -5.75 0.79
C GLY A 107 -9.91 -4.40 0.55
N ASP A 108 -10.96 -4.10 1.32
CA ASP A 108 -11.68 -2.82 1.28
C ASP A 108 -11.15 -1.89 2.38
N TYR A 109 -10.42 -0.85 2.00
CA TYR A 109 -9.71 0.06 2.91
C TYR A 109 -10.34 1.46 2.99
N ARG A 110 -11.47 1.68 2.31
CA ARG A 110 -11.99 3.02 2.01
C ARG A 110 -12.41 3.86 3.22
N ASP A 111 -12.73 3.19 4.33
CA ASP A 111 -13.32 3.84 5.50
C ASP A 111 -12.40 4.94 6.05
N GLY A 112 -12.89 6.18 6.06
CA GLY A 112 -12.13 7.37 6.45
C GLY A 112 -10.81 7.60 5.70
N MET A 113 -10.64 7.03 4.49
CA MET A 113 -9.36 7.11 3.78
C MET A 113 -8.99 8.55 3.46
N LYS A 114 -9.95 9.37 3.02
CA LYS A 114 -9.70 10.77 2.68
C LYS A 114 -9.11 11.53 3.87
N GLU A 115 -9.72 11.41 5.04
CA GLU A 115 -9.30 12.09 6.26
C GLU A 115 -7.92 11.58 6.73
N LYS A 116 -7.64 10.28 6.55
CA LYS A 116 -6.32 9.70 6.87
C LYS A 116 -5.23 10.27 5.96
N ILE A 117 -5.51 10.41 4.66
CA ILE A 117 -4.60 11.01 3.68
C ILE A 117 -4.36 12.49 4.02
N ASP A 118 -5.43 13.25 4.25
CA ASP A 118 -5.36 14.67 4.61
C ASP A 118 -4.49 14.86 5.87
N ASN A 119 -4.67 14.01 6.89
CA ASN A 119 -3.87 14.04 8.12
C ASN A 119 -2.38 13.75 7.89
N VAL A 120 -2.03 12.80 7.02
CA VAL A 120 -0.62 12.54 6.66
C VAL A 120 -0.01 13.74 5.95
N ILE A 121 -0.74 14.32 4.99
CA ILE A 121 -0.29 15.49 4.25
C ILE A 121 -0.08 16.67 5.20
N ASP A 122 -1.05 16.95 6.09
CA ASP A 122 -0.93 18.03 7.08
C ASP A 122 0.26 17.79 8.01
N CYS A 123 0.42 16.57 8.52
CA CYS A 123 1.53 16.20 9.38
C CYS A 123 2.89 16.42 8.71
N LEU A 124 3.07 16.00 7.46
CA LEU A 124 4.35 16.14 6.75
C LEU A 124 4.59 17.56 6.22
N LYS A 125 3.54 18.35 5.95
CA LYS A 125 3.67 19.78 5.62
C LYS A 125 4.12 20.59 6.84
N THR A 126 3.58 20.29 8.02
CA THR A 126 3.82 21.05 9.26
C THR A 126 5.05 20.56 10.02
N GLU A 127 5.24 19.24 10.07
CA GLU A 127 6.34 18.55 10.73
C GLU A 127 6.97 17.49 9.81
N PRO A 128 7.77 17.88 8.80
CA PRO A 128 8.40 16.96 7.85
C PRO A 128 9.19 15.79 8.45
N LEU A 129 9.68 15.96 9.68
CA LEU A 129 10.48 14.95 10.42
C LEU A 129 9.63 14.08 11.34
N SER A 130 8.31 14.23 11.29
CA SER A 130 7.38 13.51 12.15
C SER A 130 7.45 12.01 11.89
N LYS A 131 7.48 11.25 12.99
CA LYS A 131 7.35 9.79 12.98
C LYS A 131 5.89 9.34 13.11
N ARG A 132 4.95 10.28 12.98
CA ARG A 132 3.51 10.10 13.23
C ARG A 132 2.66 10.15 11.96
N ALA A 133 3.28 10.36 10.80
CA ALA A 133 2.60 10.37 9.51
C ALA A 133 2.25 8.92 9.10
N VAL A 134 1.13 8.42 9.62
CA VAL A 134 0.70 7.03 9.47
C VAL A 134 -0.76 6.98 9.03
N ILE A 135 -1.06 6.13 8.04
CA ILE A 135 -2.42 5.72 7.70
C ILE A 135 -2.70 4.36 8.36
N PRO A 136 -3.44 4.32 9.48
CA PRO A 136 -3.88 3.07 10.07
C PRO A 136 -5.12 2.54 9.34
N ILE A 137 -5.13 1.23 9.12
CA ILE A 137 -6.26 0.46 8.63
C ILE A 137 -6.78 -0.38 9.80
N PRO A 138 -7.71 0.13 10.63
CA PRO A 138 -8.16 -0.54 11.83
C PRO A 138 -8.93 -1.83 11.52
N TYR A 139 -8.99 -2.74 12.50
CA TYR A 139 -9.82 -3.95 12.37
C TYR A 139 -11.31 -3.59 12.44
N ALA A 140 -11.66 -2.72 13.40
CA ALA A 140 -12.95 -2.10 13.52
C ALA A 140 -12.76 -0.70 14.11
N MET A 141 -13.71 0.20 13.86
CA MET A 141 -13.74 1.53 14.49
C MET A 141 -13.82 1.45 16.03
N MET A 142 -14.19 0.29 16.58
CA MET A 142 -14.38 0.05 18.01
C MET A 142 -13.15 -0.53 18.74
N GLY A 143 -12.00 -0.63 18.06
CA GLY A 143 -10.76 -1.14 18.66
C GLY A 143 -10.66 -2.67 18.72
N SER A 144 -9.54 -3.17 19.24
CA SER A 144 -9.20 -4.61 19.14
C SER A 144 -10.01 -5.54 20.04
N ALA A 145 -10.58 -5.01 21.14
CA ALA A 145 -11.34 -5.79 22.10
C ALA A 145 -12.67 -6.34 21.55
N GLN A 146 -13.16 -5.79 20.43
CA GLN A 146 -14.46 -6.10 19.84
C GLN A 146 -14.35 -6.72 18.44
N ILE A 147 -13.14 -7.14 18.05
CA ILE A 147 -12.94 -7.78 16.74
C ILE A 147 -13.58 -9.16 16.74
N ASP A 148 -14.44 -9.41 15.77
CA ASP A 148 -14.82 -10.77 15.39
C ASP A 148 -13.86 -11.29 14.32
N TRP A 149 -13.03 -12.26 14.69
CA TRP A 149 -12.08 -12.89 13.75
C TRP A 149 -12.79 -13.66 12.61
N LYS A 150 -14.09 -13.96 12.76
CA LYS A 150 -14.91 -14.60 11.72
C LYS A 150 -15.44 -13.59 10.70
N ASP A 151 -15.50 -12.30 11.06
CA ASP A 151 -15.86 -11.24 10.13
C ASP A 151 -14.65 -10.87 9.27
N GLN A 152 -14.64 -11.37 8.04
CA GLN A 152 -13.59 -11.05 7.06
C GLN A 152 -13.47 -9.54 6.80
N GLY A 153 -14.55 -8.77 6.95
CA GLY A 153 -14.54 -7.32 6.84
C GLY A 153 -13.74 -6.64 7.94
N GLN A 154 -13.65 -7.25 9.12
CA GLN A 154 -12.86 -6.73 10.24
C GLN A 154 -11.38 -7.14 10.17
N ASN A 155 -11.04 -8.16 9.38
CA ASN A 155 -9.68 -8.69 9.27
C ASN A 155 -8.98 -8.16 8.02
N LYS A 156 -8.72 -6.84 7.96
CA LYS A 156 -8.02 -6.22 6.83
C LYS A 156 -6.58 -6.72 6.67
N CYS A 157 -6.13 -6.92 5.44
CA CYS A 157 -4.78 -7.42 5.13
C CYS A 157 -3.70 -6.36 5.40
N CYS A 158 -3.85 -5.18 4.81
CA CYS A 158 -3.02 -4.02 5.17
C CYS A 158 -3.40 -3.55 6.57
N ARG A 159 -2.41 -3.23 7.39
CA ARG A 159 -2.60 -2.71 8.75
C ARG A 159 -2.21 -1.25 8.84
N GLU A 160 -1.07 -0.88 8.28
CA GLU A 160 -0.52 0.47 8.41
C GLU A 160 0.34 0.83 7.19
N LEU A 161 0.31 2.11 6.81
CA LEU A 161 1.25 2.71 5.87
C LEU A 161 1.95 3.87 6.58
N HIS A 162 3.27 3.79 6.71
CA HIS A 162 4.11 4.75 7.42
C HIS A 162 4.82 5.61 6.40
N PHE A 163 4.54 6.91 6.40
CA PHE A 163 5.12 7.88 5.48
C PHE A 163 6.23 8.65 6.19
N TYR A 164 7.34 8.88 5.50
CA TYR A 164 8.45 9.64 6.05
C TYR A 164 9.27 10.32 4.95
N MET A 165 9.86 11.47 5.30
CA MET A 165 10.74 12.23 4.43
C MET A 165 12.20 11.80 4.63
N GLU A 166 12.87 11.43 3.54
CA GLU A 166 14.27 11.03 3.54
C GLU A 166 14.92 11.35 2.20
N ASP A 167 16.14 11.89 2.22
CA ASP A 167 16.90 12.27 1.01
C ASP A 167 16.12 13.18 0.04
N GLY A 168 15.23 14.04 0.58
CA GLY A 168 14.37 14.92 -0.22
C GLY A 168 13.16 14.23 -0.86
N LYS A 169 12.94 12.95 -0.57
CA LYS A 169 11.89 12.11 -1.16
C LYS A 169 10.89 11.63 -0.11
N LEU A 170 9.65 11.40 -0.55
CA LEU A 170 8.63 10.73 0.24
C LEU A 170 8.84 9.21 0.11
N LYS A 171 9.18 8.56 1.21
CA LYS A 171 9.23 7.09 1.31
C LYS A 171 8.05 6.56 2.09
N CYS A 172 7.75 5.27 1.91
CA CYS A 172 6.65 4.64 2.62
C CYS A 172 7.00 3.20 3.02
N THR A 173 6.60 2.79 4.22
CA THR A 173 6.65 1.40 4.67
C THR A 173 5.24 0.90 4.91
N GLY A 174 4.85 -0.17 4.21
CA GLY A 174 3.56 -0.83 4.44
C GLY A 174 3.69 -2.09 5.29
N ILE A 175 2.84 -2.20 6.29
CA ILE A 175 2.75 -3.36 7.18
C ILE A 175 1.48 -4.13 6.83
N VAL A 176 1.66 -5.37 6.41
CA VAL A 176 0.61 -6.25 5.90
C VAL A 176 0.62 -7.54 6.72
N ARG A 177 -0.47 -7.85 7.43
CA ARG A 177 -0.56 -9.08 8.23
C ARG A 177 -0.62 -10.34 7.35
N MET A 178 -1.12 -10.19 6.13
CA MET A 178 -1.39 -11.30 5.22
C MET A 178 -1.45 -10.80 3.78
N GLN A 179 -0.72 -11.44 2.87
CA GLN A 179 -0.75 -11.13 1.45
C GLN A 179 -0.94 -12.41 0.64
N ASN A 180 -2.02 -12.48 -0.12
CA ASN A 180 -2.11 -13.45 -1.20
C ASN A 180 -1.30 -12.91 -2.39
N ALA A 181 -0.35 -13.69 -2.91
CA ALA A 181 0.55 -13.27 -3.99
C ALA A 181 -0.23 -12.87 -5.26
N ASN A 182 -1.32 -13.57 -5.61
CA ASN A 182 -2.15 -13.23 -6.77
C ASN A 182 -2.94 -11.92 -6.61
N ILE A 183 -3.13 -11.45 -5.36
CA ILE A 183 -3.84 -10.20 -5.03
C ILE A 183 -2.87 -9.05 -4.77
N PHE A 184 -1.57 -9.34 -4.67
CA PHE A 184 -0.53 -8.34 -4.40
C PHE A 184 -0.61 -7.16 -5.37
N VAL A 185 -0.78 -7.43 -6.66
CA VAL A 185 -0.84 -6.42 -7.72
C VAL A 185 -1.92 -5.36 -7.49
N LYS A 186 -3.05 -5.73 -6.88
CA LYS A 186 -4.12 -4.80 -6.51
C LYS A 186 -3.68 -3.86 -5.38
N ASN A 187 -3.09 -4.42 -4.32
CA ASN A 187 -2.69 -3.63 -3.16
C ASN A 187 -1.55 -2.69 -3.51
N ILE A 188 -0.56 -3.17 -4.26
CA ILE A 188 0.63 -2.38 -4.59
C ILE A 188 0.30 -1.24 -5.55
N HIS A 189 -0.61 -1.44 -6.52
CA HIS A 189 -1.09 -0.37 -7.38
C HIS A 189 -1.80 0.72 -6.57
N PHE A 190 -2.67 0.34 -5.64
CA PHE A 190 -3.32 1.29 -4.72
C PHE A 190 -2.27 2.07 -3.89
N PHE A 191 -1.28 1.39 -3.32
CA PHE A 191 -0.23 2.05 -2.53
C PHE A 191 0.60 3.01 -3.38
N ALA A 192 0.96 2.64 -4.60
CA ALA A 192 1.70 3.51 -5.52
C ALA A 192 0.92 4.79 -5.83
N VAL A 193 -0.36 4.69 -6.18
CA VAL A 193 -1.23 5.85 -6.44
C VAL A 193 -1.38 6.73 -5.20
N LEU A 194 -1.53 6.12 -4.03
CA LEU A 194 -1.61 6.84 -2.76
C LEU A 194 -0.30 7.59 -2.44
N ILE A 195 0.85 6.94 -2.57
CA ILE A 195 2.17 7.55 -2.32
C ILE A 195 2.40 8.70 -3.30
N GLU A 196 2.11 8.50 -4.59
CA GLU A 196 2.24 9.54 -5.61
C GLU A 196 1.32 10.73 -5.33
N TYR A 197 0.08 10.48 -4.89
CA TYR A 197 -0.85 11.53 -4.49
C TYR A 197 -0.30 12.37 -3.34
N VAL A 198 0.19 11.73 -2.27
CA VAL A 198 0.80 12.43 -1.12
C VAL A 198 2.06 13.20 -1.54
N ALA A 199 2.94 12.59 -2.33
CA ALA A 199 4.18 13.22 -2.81
C ALA A 199 3.88 14.47 -3.64
N LYS A 200 2.87 14.40 -4.52
CA LYS A 200 2.40 15.54 -5.32
C LYS A 200 1.89 16.68 -4.43
N GLU A 201 1.11 16.38 -3.40
CA GLU A 201 0.59 17.37 -2.45
C GLU A 201 1.69 18.02 -1.60
N LEU A 202 2.77 17.28 -1.34
CA LEU A 202 3.97 17.76 -0.65
C LEU A 202 4.98 18.43 -1.60
N LYS A 203 4.81 18.30 -2.92
CA LYS A 203 5.74 18.78 -3.96
C LYS A 203 7.15 18.19 -3.83
N VAL A 204 7.22 16.89 -3.57
CA VAL A 204 8.47 16.12 -3.44
C VAL A 204 8.46 14.93 -4.40
N GLU A 205 9.64 14.36 -4.63
CA GLU A 205 9.75 13.12 -5.40
C GLU A 205 9.32 11.91 -4.56
N VAL A 206 8.83 10.88 -5.25
CA VAL A 206 8.60 9.57 -4.66
C VAL A 206 9.94 8.86 -4.48
N GLY A 207 10.16 8.28 -3.30
CA GLY A 207 11.29 7.42 -2.99
C GLY A 207 10.91 5.94 -3.06
N GLU A 208 11.67 5.11 -2.35
CA GLU A 208 11.41 3.68 -2.26
C GLU A 208 10.19 3.33 -1.37
N TYR A 209 9.67 2.13 -1.58
CA TYR A 209 8.63 1.54 -0.74
C TYR A 209 9.12 0.24 -0.10
N THR A 210 8.90 0.09 1.20
CA THR A 210 9.24 -1.13 1.94
C THR A 210 7.96 -1.91 2.26
N HIS A 211 7.90 -3.19 1.87
CA HIS A 211 6.74 -4.04 2.05
C HIS A 211 7.01 -5.11 3.10
N TRP A 212 6.39 -4.98 4.28
CA TRP A 212 6.50 -5.92 5.39
C TRP A 212 5.28 -6.82 5.42
N ILE A 213 5.49 -8.13 5.29
CA ILE A 213 4.41 -9.11 5.26
C ILE A 213 4.63 -10.19 6.32
N THR A 214 3.67 -10.34 7.24
CA THR A 214 3.77 -11.41 8.24
C THR A 214 3.53 -12.80 7.62
N ASN A 215 2.61 -12.89 6.66
CA ASN A 215 2.19 -14.14 6.04
C ASN A 215 1.97 -13.95 4.54
N VAL A 216 2.57 -14.80 3.70
CA VAL A 216 2.35 -14.81 2.25
C VAL A 216 1.77 -16.17 1.84
N CYS A 217 0.62 -16.17 1.17
CA CYS A 217 -0.02 -17.36 0.57
C CYS A 217 -0.10 -17.21 -0.96
N LEU A 218 -0.15 -18.33 -1.69
CA LEU A 218 -0.59 -18.33 -3.10
C LEU A 218 -2.06 -18.75 -3.21
N ASP A 219 -2.41 -19.83 -2.52
CA ASP A 219 -3.76 -20.38 -2.49
C ASP A 219 -4.67 -19.48 -1.66
N ARG A 220 -5.81 -19.10 -2.23
CA ARG A 220 -6.80 -18.22 -1.60
C ARG A 220 -7.75 -18.97 -0.67
N SER A 221 -7.81 -20.29 -0.80
CA SER A 221 -8.62 -21.17 0.04
C SER A 221 -7.90 -21.59 1.31
N ALA A 222 -6.60 -21.29 1.45
CA ALA A 222 -5.86 -21.54 2.66
C ALA A 222 -6.52 -20.82 3.84
N THR A 223 -6.81 -21.54 4.92
CA THR A 223 -7.41 -21.03 6.16
C THR A 223 -6.58 -19.94 6.83
N SER A 224 -5.32 -19.81 6.42
CA SER A 224 -4.41 -18.75 6.82
C SER A 224 -4.65 -17.41 6.12
N CYS A 225 -5.36 -17.40 4.98
CA CYS A 225 -5.93 -16.20 4.36
C CYS A 225 -7.37 -15.99 4.95
#